data_AF-A0AAQ3Q9S3-F1
#
_entry.id   AF-A0AAQ3Q9S3-F1
#
_cell.length_a   1.000
_cell.length_b   1.000
_cell.length_c   1.000
_cell.angle_alpha   90.00
_cell.angle_beta   90.00
_cell.angle_gamma   90.00
#
_symmetry.space_group_name_H-M   'P 1'
#
loop_
_entity.id
_entity.type
_entity.pdbx_description
1 polymer ?
#
loop_
_entity_poly.entity_id
_entity_poly.type
_entity_poly.pdbx_seq_one_letter_code
_entity_poly.pdbx_strand_id
1 'polypeptide(L)'
;MKRLHVHFSSGLPMDGEVISVMRRDVDVLIYLDVEKALREGMELFVSDNKVILTEGFDGVVPARFFLKIETWPGREIISFRT
;
A
#
# COMPACT_ATOMS: atom_id res chain seq x y z
N MET A 1 -12.49 10.69 -13.02
CA MET A 1 -11.07 10.44 -12.69
C MET A 1 -10.65 9.12 -13.32
N LYS A 2 -9.74 9.15 -14.31
CA LYS A 2 -9.12 7.91 -14.81
C LYS A 2 -8.27 7.35 -13.67
N ARG A 3 -8.56 6.13 -13.23
CA ARG A 3 -7.84 5.46 -12.14
C ARG A 3 -6.43 5.13 -12.63
N LEU A 4 -5.45 5.98 -12.31
CA LEU A 4 -4.03 5.75 -12.63
C LEU A 4 -3.15 5.78 -11.37
N HIS A 5 -3.76 5.81 -10.18
CA HIS A 5 -3.03 5.81 -8.91
C HIS A 5 -3.12 4.45 -8.23
N VAL A 6 -2.03 4.04 -7.58
CA VAL A 6 -2.02 2.95 -6.61
C VAL A 6 -2.55 3.49 -5.29
N HIS A 7 -3.55 2.81 -4.73
CA HIS A 7 -4.20 3.22 -3.48
C HIS A 7 -3.66 2.40 -2.31
N PHE A 8 -3.22 3.09 -1.27
CA PHE A 8 -2.78 2.52 -0.01
C PHE A 8 -3.77 2.86 1.11
N SER A 9 -3.97 1.90 2.00
CA SER A 9 -4.68 2.13 3.26
C SER A 9 -3.71 2.60 4.33
N SER A 10 -4.16 3.51 5.18
CA SER A 10 -3.46 3.94 6.39
C SER A 10 -3.67 3.01 7.60
N GLY A 11 -4.58 2.04 7.49
CA GLY A 11 -4.83 1.02 8.53
C GLY A 11 -5.04 -0.38 7.96
N LEU A 12 -5.33 -1.34 8.84
CA LEU A 12 -5.46 -2.76 8.50
C LEU A 12 -6.89 -3.13 8.07
N PRO A 13 -7.08 -4.27 7.37
CA PRO A 13 -8.41 -4.82 7.19
C PRO A 13 -9.06 -5.04 8.56
N MET A 14 -10.31 -4.59 8.71
CA MET A 14 -11.11 -4.62 9.95
C MET A 14 -10.88 -3.47 10.95
N ASP A 15 -9.91 -2.57 10.72
CA ASP A 15 -9.92 -1.30 11.44
C ASP A 15 -11.16 -0.49 11.02
N GLY A 16 -11.94 -0.01 11.99
CA GLY A 16 -13.21 0.69 11.74
C GLY A 16 -13.07 1.98 10.91
N GLU A 17 -11.85 2.48 10.72
CA GLU A 17 -11.55 3.62 9.85
C GLU A 17 -11.23 3.21 8.39
N VAL A 18 -11.01 1.92 8.11
CA VAL A 18 -10.50 1.38 6.83
C VAL A 18 -11.64 0.77 6.00
N ILE A 19 -12.80 1.42 5.98
CA ILE A 19 -14.00 0.85 5.37
C ILE A 19 -14.02 1.00 3.83
N SER A 20 -13.26 1.94 3.26
CA SER A 20 -13.44 2.35 1.86
C SER A 20 -12.39 1.83 0.85
N VAL A 21 -11.25 1.29 1.29
CA VAL A 21 -10.13 0.92 0.39
C VAL A 21 -9.85 -0.58 0.35
N MET A 22 -9.73 -1.21 1.52
CA MET A 22 -9.35 -2.63 1.59
C MET A 22 -10.58 -3.52 1.55
N ARG A 23 -10.59 -4.46 0.61
CA ARG A 23 -11.60 -5.52 0.61
C ARG A 23 -11.36 -6.46 1.79
N ARG A 24 -12.42 -7.13 2.23
CA ARG A 24 -12.36 -8.07 3.36
C ARG A 24 -11.76 -9.42 2.97
N ASP A 25 -11.76 -9.73 1.69
CA ASP A 25 -11.31 -10.99 1.08
C ASP A 25 -9.89 -10.90 0.49
N VAL A 26 -8.98 -10.23 1.19
CA VAL A 26 -7.56 -10.20 0.78
C VAL A 26 -6.81 -11.38 1.39
N ASP A 27 -5.87 -11.94 0.65
CA ASP A 27 -5.00 -13.03 1.13
C ASP A 27 -3.63 -12.53 1.61
N VAL A 28 -3.24 -11.32 1.20
CA VAL A 28 -1.89 -10.78 1.40
C VAL A 28 -1.94 -9.29 1.67
N LEU A 29 -1.08 -8.84 2.59
CA LEU A 29 -0.81 -7.43 2.87
C LEU A 29 0.61 -7.09 2.44
N ILE A 30 0.74 -6.04 1.62
CA ILE A 30 2.02 -5.49 1.19
C ILE A 30 2.18 -4.12 1.85
N TYR A 31 3.27 -3.94 2.57
CA TYR A 31 3.57 -2.71 3.29
C TYR A 31 4.57 -1.89 2.51
N LEU A 32 4.28 -0.60 2.31
CA LEU A 32 5.18 0.35 1.67
C LEU A 32 6.16 0.92 2.71
N ASP A 33 7.44 0.94 2.37
CA ASP A 33 8.45 1.73 3.06
C ASP A 33 8.31 3.19 2.61
N VAL A 34 7.50 3.94 3.36
CA VAL A 34 7.17 5.35 3.07
C VAL A 34 8.42 6.22 3.14
N GLU A 35 9.31 5.98 4.10
CA GLU A 35 10.52 6.77 4.26
C GLU A 35 11.43 6.62 3.04
N LYS A 36 11.67 5.37 2.60
CA LYS A 36 12.47 5.09 1.41
C LYS A 36 11.81 5.62 0.14
N ALA A 37 10.50 5.44 0.00
CA ALA A 37 9.73 5.92 -1.16
C ALA A 37 9.86 7.44 -1.32
N LEU A 38 9.62 8.20 -0.25
CA LEU A 38 9.76 9.66 -0.27
C LEU A 38 11.20 10.11 -0.54
N ARG A 39 12.19 9.43 0.04
CA ARG A 39 13.62 9.74 -0.16
C ARG A 39 14.06 9.54 -1.61
N GLU A 40 13.53 8.53 -2.30
CA GLU A 40 13.81 8.25 -3.72
C GLU A 40 12.87 9.01 -4.68
N GLY A 41 12.03 9.92 -4.17
CA GLY A 41 11.23 10.81 -5.00
C GLY A 41 9.86 10.27 -5.43
N MET A 42 9.34 9.21 -4.78
CA MET A 42 7.96 8.79 -5.00
C MET A 42 7.00 9.80 -4.37
N GLU A 43 6.08 10.34 -5.17
CA GLU A 43 5.05 11.25 -4.68
C GLU A 43 3.91 10.47 -4.00
N LEU A 44 3.62 10.84 -2.75
CA LEU A 44 2.52 10.30 -1.97
C LEU A 44 1.53 11.42 -1.64
N PHE A 45 0.25 11.18 -1.92
CA PHE A 45 -0.83 12.10 -1.67
C PHE A 45 -1.78 11.51 -0.63
N VAL A 46 -2.38 12.35 0.20
CA VAL A 46 -3.45 11.95 1.11
C VAL A 46 -4.75 12.58 0.61
N SER A 47 -5.73 11.75 0.31
CA SER A 47 -7.08 12.21 -0.05
C SER A 47 -7.87 12.66 1.19
N ASP A 48 -8.96 13.38 0.96
CA ASP A 48 -9.88 13.81 2.02
C ASP A 48 -10.42 12.65 2.88
N ASN A 49 -10.51 11.45 2.30
CA ASN A 49 -10.95 10.23 2.99
C ASN A 49 -9.79 9.47 3.68
N LYS A 50 -8.66 10.14 3.94
CA LYS A 50 -7.44 9.57 4.56
C LYS A 50 -6.83 8.37 3.78
N VAL A 51 -7.19 8.21 2.51
CA VAL A 51 -6.57 7.22 1.61
C VAL A 51 -5.27 7.80 1.07
N ILE A 52 -4.21 7.00 1.10
CA ILE A 52 -2.90 7.37 0.55
C ILE A 52 -2.87 6.94 -0.92
N LEU A 53 -2.33 7.80 -1.79
CA LEU A 53 -2.31 7.60 -3.23
C LEU A 53 -0.91 7.86 -3.77
N THR A 54 -0.51 7.14 -4.81
CA THR A 54 0.69 7.45 -5.58
C THR A 54 0.50 7.10 -7.05
N GLU A 55 1.14 7.85 -7.94
CA GLU A 55 1.31 7.42 -9.34
C GLU A 55 2.42 6.37 -9.48
N GLY A 56 3.24 6.19 -8.44
CA GLY A 56 4.45 5.39 -8.52
C GLY A 56 5.47 6.01 -9.50
N PHE A 57 6.31 5.15 -10.06
CA PHE A 57 7.20 5.47 -11.17
C PHE A 57 6.63 4.86 -12.44
N ASP A 58 6.27 5.70 -13.40
CA ASP A 58 5.64 5.29 -14.66
C ASP A 58 4.39 4.39 -14.45
N GLY A 59 3.60 4.69 -13.41
CA GLY A 59 2.38 3.93 -13.07
C GLY A 59 2.62 2.68 -12.20
N VAL A 60 3.85 2.45 -11.73
CA VAL A 60 4.22 1.23 -10.99
C VAL A 60 4.87 1.58 -9.65
N VAL A 61 4.55 0.82 -8.59
CA VAL A 61 5.30 0.84 -7.32
C VAL A 61 6.28 -0.34 -7.32
N PRO A 62 7.59 -0.11 -7.48
CA PRO A 62 8.58 -1.18 -7.49
C PRO A 62 8.66 -1.93 -6.16
N ALA A 63 8.86 -3.24 -6.21
CA ALA A 63 8.96 -4.09 -5.01
C ALA A 63 10.11 -3.71 -4.07
N ARG A 64 11.14 -2.99 -4.55
CA ARG A 64 12.23 -2.45 -3.71
C ARG A 64 11.76 -1.48 -2.62
N PHE A 65 10.55 -0.96 -2.75
CA PHE A 65 9.90 -0.10 -1.74
C PHE A 65 8.98 -0.89 -0.81
N PHE A 66 8.88 -2.21 -0.95
CA PHE A 66 8.11 -3.00 0.00
C PHE A 66 8.93 -3.19 1.27
N LEU A 67 8.35 -2.80 2.40
CA LEU A 67 8.91 -2.98 3.72
C LEU A 67 8.76 -4.44 4.18
N LYS A 68 7.57 -5.01 3.97
CA LYS A 68 7.26 -6.41 4.26
C LYS A 68 6.04 -6.88 3.48
N ILE A 69 5.92 -8.19 3.35
CA ILE A 69 4.74 -8.87 2.81
C ILE A 69 4.33 -9.93 3.82
N GLU A 70 3.04 -10.04 4.10
CA GLU A 70 2.52 -11.08 4.99
C GLU A 70 1.16 -11.62 4.52
N THR A 71 0.87 -12.86 4.87
CA THR A 71 -0.46 -13.45 4.63
C THR A 71 -1.52 -12.79 5.50
N TRP A 72 -2.77 -12.82 5.04
CA TRP A 72 -3.93 -12.42 5.81
C TRP A 72 -5.01 -13.50 5.69
N PRO A 73 -5.67 -13.90 6.79
CA PRO A 73 -5.48 -13.42 8.17
C PRO A 73 -4.29 -14.06 8.91
N GLY A 74 -3.55 -14.97 8.28
CA GLY A 74 -2.51 -15.77 8.93
C GLY A 74 -1.29 -15.01 9.48
N ARG A 75 -0.99 -13.81 8.95
CA ARG A 75 0.15 -12.94 9.35
C ARG A 75 1.53 -13.59 9.18
N GLU A 76 1.66 -14.61 8.34
CA GLU A 76 2.93 -15.25 8.04
C GLU A 76 3.75 -14.37 7.10
N ILE A 77 5.03 -14.14 7.41
CA ILE A 77 5.90 -13.31 6.57
C ILE A 77 6.23 -14.05 5.27
N ILE A 78 5.94 -13.42 4.14
CA ILE A 78 6.30 -13.91 2.81
C ILE A 78 7.67 -13.33 2.44
N SER A 79 8.64 -14.20 2.18
CA SER A 79 9.95 -13.78 1.67
C SER A 79 9.82 -13.35 0.21
N PHE A 80 10.42 -12.22 -0.15
CA PHE A 80 10.46 -11.70 -1.51
C PHE A 80 11.87 -11.24 -1.86
N ARG A 81 12.18 -11.21 -3.16
CA ARG A 81 13.42 -10.65 -3.69
C ARG A 81 13.11 -9.31 -4.35
N THR A 82 13.98 -8.33 -4.15
CA THR A 82 13.88 -6.96 -4.68
C THR A 82 14.93 -6.66 -5.72
#